data_AF-A0A3D3EPX9-F1
#
_entry.id   AF-A0A3D3EPX9-F1
#
_cell.length_a   1.000
_cell.length_b   1.000
_cell.length_c   1.000
_cell.angle_alpha   90.00
_cell.angle_beta   90.00
_cell.angle_gamma   90.00
#
_symmetry.space_group_name_H-M   'P 1'
#
loop_
_entity.id
_entity.type
_entity.pdbx_description
1 polymer ?
#
loop_
_entity_poly.entity_id
_entity_poly.type
_entity_poly.pdbx_seq_one_letter_code
_entity_poly.pdbx_strand_id
1 'polypeptide(L)'
;MNLSTKFICATREYSTFQKNIPAPYFRKKVMLEALPLTAELSICGLGFYELFINGKRITKGFLAPYISNPDDLIYYDRYEIKENLRVGENVIGVLLGNGMQNSMGGEIWEFNTARWRSAPKLALSLEMKFPNDEFAVIYSDEDFKTAPSPIIMDDLRAGEFYDARNEITGWNLPGFDDTSWSKAIKTEAPRGEITICHAEPIVVTKELEA
;
A
#
# COMPACT_ATOMS: atom_id res chain seq x y z
N MET A 1 10.23 -7.16 -14.52
CA MET A 1 11.35 -6.59 -13.74
C MET A 1 10.97 -6.65 -12.24
N ASN A 2 11.89 -6.40 -11.31
CA ASN A 2 11.64 -6.56 -9.86
C ASN A 2 11.05 -5.28 -9.23
N LEU A 3 10.37 -5.44 -8.10
CA LEU A 3 9.88 -4.34 -7.26
C LEU A 3 10.98 -3.30 -6.99
N SER A 4 10.59 -2.02 -6.92
CA SER A 4 11.47 -0.93 -6.47
C SER A 4 12.00 -1.15 -5.05
N THR A 5 13.26 -0.77 -4.80
CA THR A 5 13.82 -0.68 -3.45
C THR A 5 13.54 0.65 -2.75
N LYS A 6 12.76 1.54 -3.38
CA LYS A 6 12.40 2.86 -2.83
C LYS A 6 11.17 2.75 -1.92
N PHE A 7 11.39 2.54 -0.64
CA PHE A 7 10.30 2.48 0.34
C PHE A 7 9.93 3.88 0.86
N ILE A 8 8.63 4.08 1.07
CA ILE A 8 8.06 5.26 1.70
C ILE A 8 7.13 4.86 2.85
N CYS A 9 6.97 5.73 3.84
CA CYS A 9 6.03 5.56 4.96
C CYS A 9 5.30 6.88 5.26
N ALA A 10 4.18 6.79 5.98
CA ALA A 10 3.40 7.96 6.40
C ALA A 10 3.94 8.58 7.69
N THR A 11 4.52 7.75 8.56
CA THR A 11 5.14 8.12 9.82
C THR A 11 6.32 7.20 10.11
N ARG A 12 7.24 7.64 10.99
CA ARG A 12 8.31 6.80 11.54
C ARG A 12 7.93 6.17 12.89
N GLU A 13 6.82 6.62 13.46
CA GLU A 13 6.27 6.06 14.69
C GLU A 13 5.51 4.77 14.38
N TYR A 14 5.50 3.86 15.34
CA TYR A 14 4.82 2.57 15.24
C TYR A 14 3.92 2.39 16.46
N SER A 15 2.96 1.48 16.36
CA SER A 15 1.90 1.29 17.34
C SER A 15 2.48 0.75 18.65
N THR A 16 1.94 1.24 19.76
CA THR A 16 2.17 0.74 21.13
C THR A 16 0.83 0.59 21.84
N PHE A 17 0.83 -0.07 23.00
CA PHE A 17 -0.40 -0.22 23.78
C PHE A 17 -1.07 1.11 24.14
N GLN A 18 -0.29 2.18 24.23
CA GLN A 18 -0.78 3.51 24.60
C GLN A 18 -1.08 4.38 23.37
N LYS A 19 -0.56 4.02 22.19
CA LYS A 19 -0.65 4.85 20.98
C LYS A 19 -0.81 3.98 19.74
N ASN A 20 -1.99 4.02 19.15
CA ASN A 20 -2.26 3.38 17.87
C ASN A 20 -1.79 4.27 16.70
N ILE A 21 -1.27 3.64 15.65
CA ILE A 21 -1.01 4.28 14.37
C ILE A 21 -2.17 3.91 13.42
N PRO A 22 -2.98 4.88 12.96
CA PRO A 22 -4.03 4.64 11.98
C PRO A 22 -3.47 4.04 10.70
N ALA A 23 -4.26 3.22 10.01
CA ALA A 23 -3.94 2.74 8.68
C ALA A 23 -3.83 3.94 7.72
N PRO A 24 -2.67 4.19 7.09
CA PRO A 24 -2.49 5.39 6.26
C PRO A 24 -3.01 5.19 4.83
N TYR A 25 -3.66 6.22 4.30
CA TYR A 25 -3.83 6.39 2.87
C TYR A 25 -2.54 6.93 2.24
N PHE A 26 -2.28 6.49 1.01
CA PHE A 26 -1.24 6.96 0.10
C PHE A 26 -1.87 7.23 -1.26
N ARG A 27 -1.54 8.37 -1.86
CA ARG A 27 -2.09 8.80 -3.14
C ARG A 27 -1.02 9.40 -4.03
N LYS A 28 -1.01 9.03 -5.32
CA LYS A 28 -0.19 9.67 -6.34
C LYS A 28 -1.03 9.98 -7.58
N LYS A 29 -0.96 11.22 -8.04
CA LYS A 29 -1.50 11.67 -9.32
C LYS A 29 -0.52 11.31 -10.44
N VAL A 30 -1.05 10.80 -11.54
CA VAL A 30 -0.30 10.44 -12.76
C VAL A 30 -1.01 11.08 -13.95
N MET A 31 -0.29 11.92 -14.69
CA MET A 31 -0.79 12.55 -15.91
C MET A 31 -0.33 11.75 -17.12
N LEU A 32 -1.26 11.33 -17.96
CA LEU A 32 -0.97 10.58 -19.20
C LEU A 32 -1.45 11.36 -20.41
N GLU A 33 -0.55 11.65 -21.35
CA GLU A 33 -0.90 12.31 -22.62
C GLU A 33 -1.48 11.31 -23.64
N ALA A 34 -1.10 10.04 -23.52
CA ALA A 34 -1.62 8.92 -24.31
C ALA A 34 -1.78 7.69 -23.43
N LEU A 35 -2.50 6.68 -23.91
CA LEU A 35 -2.58 5.39 -23.23
C LEU A 35 -1.36 4.53 -23.53
N PRO A 36 -0.79 3.84 -22.53
CA PRO A 36 0.29 2.89 -22.77
C PRO A 36 -0.24 1.61 -23.43
N LEU A 37 0.64 0.92 -24.16
CA LEU A 37 0.41 -0.43 -24.68
C LEU A 37 0.35 -1.47 -23.56
N THR A 38 1.17 -1.30 -22.52
CA THR A 38 1.25 -2.15 -21.32
C THR A 38 1.46 -1.27 -20.08
N ALA A 39 0.86 -1.61 -18.95
CA ALA A 39 1.06 -0.90 -17.69
C ALA A 39 1.17 -1.89 -16.52
N GLU A 40 2.40 -2.27 -16.17
CA GLU A 40 2.67 -3.24 -15.12
C GLU A 40 2.99 -2.53 -13.80
N LEU A 41 2.17 -2.76 -12.77
CA LEU A 41 2.35 -2.24 -11.42
C LEU A 41 2.86 -3.34 -10.51
N SER A 42 4.04 -3.15 -9.90
CA SER A 42 4.57 -3.99 -8.82
C SER A 42 4.40 -3.26 -7.48
N ILE A 43 3.87 -3.94 -6.47
CA ILE A 43 3.57 -3.33 -5.16
C ILE A 43 3.91 -4.25 -4.00
N CYS A 44 4.51 -3.66 -2.96
CA CYS A 44 4.73 -4.27 -1.65
C CYS A 44 4.23 -3.30 -0.58
N GLY A 45 3.32 -3.79 0.28
CA GLY A 45 3.00 -3.15 1.55
C GLY A 45 3.57 -3.98 2.69
N LEU A 46 4.50 -3.43 3.47
CA LEU A 46 4.95 -4.06 4.71
C LEU A 46 3.87 -3.86 5.77
N GLY A 47 3.23 -4.96 6.17
CA GLY A 47 1.92 -4.95 6.80
C GLY A 47 0.93 -5.57 5.81
N PHE A 48 -0.10 -4.82 5.42
CA PHE A 48 -1.01 -5.18 4.33
C PHE A 48 -1.24 -3.98 3.40
N TYR A 49 -1.85 -4.21 2.23
CA TYR A 49 -2.34 -3.13 1.39
C TYR A 49 -3.70 -3.42 0.76
N GLU A 50 -4.42 -2.34 0.47
CA GLU A 50 -5.42 -2.30 -0.58
C GLU A 50 -4.99 -1.31 -1.67
N LEU A 51 -5.08 -1.73 -2.93
CA LEU A 51 -4.74 -0.97 -4.12
C LEU A 51 -5.99 -0.54 -4.87
N PHE A 52 -6.01 0.74 -5.26
CA PHE A 52 -7.05 1.38 -6.04
C PHE A 52 -6.44 2.11 -7.24
N ILE A 53 -7.06 1.99 -8.40
CA ILE A 53 -6.76 2.79 -9.58
C ILE A 53 -8.03 3.53 -9.98
N ASN A 54 -8.00 4.86 -9.97
CA ASN A 54 -9.14 5.71 -10.32
C ASN A 54 -10.43 5.33 -9.55
N GLY A 55 -10.31 5.08 -8.25
CA GLY A 55 -11.42 4.67 -7.37
C GLY A 55 -11.79 3.18 -7.43
N LYS A 56 -11.35 2.43 -8.43
CA LYS A 56 -11.61 0.99 -8.53
C LYS A 56 -10.61 0.20 -7.69
N ARG A 57 -11.09 -0.56 -6.70
CA ARG A 57 -10.28 -1.53 -5.95
C ARG A 57 -9.84 -2.66 -6.88
N ILE A 58 -8.53 -2.91 -6.96
CA ILE A 58 -7.94 -3.96 -7.81
C ILE A 58 -7.04 -4.91 -7.00
N THR A 59 -7.14 -4.88 -5.68
CA THR A 59 -6.31 -5.72 -4.78
C THR A 59 -6.55 -7.21 -5.08
N LYS A 60 -5.47 -7.98 -5.20
CA LYS A 60 -5.46 -9.41 -5.56
C LYS A 60 -6.31 -10.26 -4.61
N GLY A 61 -6.29 -9.96 -3.32
CA GLY A 61 -7.05 -10.65 -2.29
C GLY A 61 -7.00 -9.89 -0.97
N PHE A 62 -7.77 -10.35 0.02
CA PHE A 62 -7.69 -9.82 1.37
C PHE A 62 -6.30 -10.10 1.96
N LEU A 63 -5.80 -9.19 2.79
CA LEU A 63 -4.51 -9.36 3.48
C LEU A 63 -3.28 -9.53 2.53
N ALA A 64 -3.34 -8.97 1.32
CA ALA A 64 -2.18 -8.90 0.42
C ALA A 64 -1.07 -7.99 1.00
N PRO A 65 0.24 -8.26 0.77
CA PRO A 65 0.85 -9.33 -0.01
C PRO A 65 1.22 -10.56 0.85
N TYR A 66 0.49 -10.83 1.94
CA TYR A 66 0.77 -11.88 2.93
C TYR A 66 1.92 -11.60 3.91
N ILE A 67 1.87 -12.31 5.03
CA ILE A 67 2.77 -12.15 6.18
C ILE A 67 4.14 -12.76 5.86
N SER A 68 5.20 -11.98 6.03
CA SER A 68 6.59 -12.45 6.02
C SER A 68 7.40 -11.74 7.10
N ASN A 69 8.60 -12.26 7.39
CA ASN A 69 9.64 -11.47 8.04
C ASN A 69 10.37 -10.66 6.96
N PRO A 70 10.23 -9.32 6.90
CA PRO A 70 10.82 -8.53 5.84
C PRO A 70 12.35 -8.38 5.96
N ASP A 71 12.96 -8.87 7.05
CA ASP A 71 14.42 -9.04 7.10
C ASP A 71 14.92 -10.26 6.33
N ASP A 72 14.04 -11.22 6.03
CA ASP A 72 14.36 -12.44 5.28
C ASP A 72 13.74 -12.41 3.89
N LEU A 73 12.45 -12.06 3.78
CA LEU A 73 11.66 -12.08 2.54
C LEU A 73 10.70 -10.89 2.45
N ILE A 74 10.76 -10.19 1.33
CA ILE A 74 9.87 -9.08 0.98
C ILE A 74 8.95 -9.53 -0.15
N TYR A 75 7.71 -9.89 0.19
CA TYR A 75 6.72 -10.26 -0.82
C TYR A 75 6.16 -9.06 -1.54
N TYR A 76 5.99 -9.21 -2.85
CA TYR A 76 5.27 -8.24 -3.67
C TYR A 76 4.36 -8.95 -4.67
N ASP A 77 3.35 -8.20 -5.13
CA ASP A 77 2.44 -8.62 -6.19
C ASP A 77 2.65 -7.78 -7.45
N ARG A 78 2.22 -8.31 -8.60
CA ARG A 78 2.20 -7.62 -9.89
C ARG A 78 0.78 -7.56 -10.45
N TYR A 79 0.44 -6.44 -11.08
CA TYR A 79 -0.83 -6.18 -11.71
C TYR A 79 -0.61 -5.58 -13.11
N GLU A 80 -1.35 -6.05 -14.10
CA GLU A 80 -1.51 -5.32 -15.37
C GLU A 80 -2.71 -4.38 -15.21
N ILE A 81 -2.46 -3.07 -15.29
CA ILE A 81 -3.43 -2.03 -14.95
C ILE A 81 -3.82 -1.13 -16.13
N LYS A 82 -3.38 -1.44 -17.35
CA LYS A 82 -3.69 -0.64 -18.55
C LYS A 82 -5.18 -0.34 -18.68
N GLU A 83 -6.02 -1.35 -18.48
CA GLU A 83 -7.48 -1.24 -18.60
C GLU A 83 -8.12 -0.40 -17.47
N ASN A 84 -7.35 -0.02 -16.46
CA ASN A 84 -7.76 0.90 -15.39
C ASN A 84 -7.31 2.34 -15.62
N LEU A 85 -6.45 2.58 -16.61
CA LEU A 85 -5.91 3.90 -16.93
C LEU A 85 -6.75 4.62 -18.01
N ARG A 86 -6.62 5.93 -18.04
CA ARG A 86 -7.23 6.83 -19.03
C ARG A 86 -6.27 7.92 -19.48
N VAL A 87 -6.54 8.58 -20.60
CA VAL A 87 -5.86 9.83 -20.95
C VAL A 87 -6.23 10.91 -19.94
N GLY A 88 -5.26 11.74 -19.55
CA GLY A 88 -5.40 12.77 -18.54
C GLY A 88 -5.00 12.31 -17.13
N GLU A 89 -5.70 12.81 -16.12
CA GLU A 89 -5.40 12.51 -14.72
C GLU A 89 -5.86 11.11 -14.32
N ASN A 90 -4.92 10.35 -13.77
CA ASN A 90 -5.10 9.07 -13.11
C ASN A 90 -4.62 9.15 -11.66
N VAL A 91 -5.18 8.31 -10.80
CA VAL A 91 -4.81 8.26 -9.38
C VAL A 91 -4.52 6.82 -8.99
N ILE A 92 -3.33 6.62 -8.41
CA ILE A 92 -2.97 5.42 -7.67
C ILE A 92 -3.27 5.71 -6.20
N GLY A 93 -4.22 4.98 -5.62
CA GLY A 93 -4.56 5.01 -4.21
C GLY A 93 -4.13 3.72 -3.53
N VAL A 94 -3.49 3.83 -2.37
CA VAL A 94 -3.11 2.69 -1.53
C VAL A 94 -3.54 2.95 -0.10
N LEU A 95 -4.22 1.99 0.53
CA LEU A 95 -4.45 1.96 1.98
C LEU A 95 -3.51 0.90 2.55
N LEU A 96 -2.62 1.27 3.49
CA LEU A 96 -1.78 0.28 4.17
C LEU A 96 -2.41 -0.15 5.50
N GLY A 97 -2.33 -1.43 5.82
CA GLY A 97 -2.64 -1.97 7.14
C GLY A 97 -1.37 -2.21 7.96
N ASN A 98 -1.50 -2.24 9.29
CA ASN A 98 -0.41 -2.48 10.23
C ASN A 98 0.10 -3.93 10.19
N GLY A 99 -0.79 -4.90 10.06
CA GLY A 99 -0.46 -6.33 10.00
C GLY A 99 0.44 -6.82 11.15
N MET A 100 1.25 -7.86 10.91
CA MET A 100 2.26 -8.29 11.90
C MET A 100 3.44 -7.32 12.01
N GLN A 101 3.65 -6.51 10.96
CA GLN A 101 4.72 -5.52 10.86
C GLN A 101 4.65 -4.47 11.99
N ASN A 102 3.45 -3.98 12.29
CA ASN A 102 3.19 -2.93 13.26
C ASN A 102 2.04 -3.27 14.22
N SER A 103 2.04 -4.49 14.77
CA SER A 103 1.02 -4.88 15.75
C SER A 103 0.98 -3.95 16.96
N MET A 104 -0.18 -3.79 17.61
CA MET A 104 -0.46 -2.84 18.71
C MET A 104 0.58 -2.85 19.85
N GLY A 105 1.33 -3.94 20.01
CA GLY A 105 2.40 -4.05 21.01
C GLY A 105 2.13 -5.19 21.97
N GLY A 106 2.71 -5.06 23.16
CA GLY A 106 2.92 -6.17 24.08
C GLY A 106 4.21 -6.88 23.79
N GLU A 107 4.85 -7.36 24.84
CA GLU A 107 6.00 -8.27 24.78
C GLU A 107 5.57 -9.66 24.24
N ILE A 108 4.55 -9.68 23.39
CA ILE A 108 4.03 -10.86 22.72
C ILE A 108 5.06 -11.23 21.66
N TRP A 109 5.69 -12.40 21.85
CA TRP A 109 6.75 -12.92 20.99
C TRP A 109 7.97 -11.99 20.84
N GLU A 110 8.16 -11.09 21.81
CA GLU A 110 9.22 -10.07 21.79
C GLU A 110 9.24 -9.22 20.50
N PHE A 111 8.08 -9.02 19.86
CA PHE A 111 8.03 -8.18 18.65
C PHE A 111 8.50 -6.75 18.89
N ASN A 112 8.42 -6.25 20.13
CA ASN A 112 9.00 -4.98 20.53
C ASN A 112 10.53 -4.90 20.35
N THR A 113 11.25 -6.02 20.35
CA THR A 113 12.70 -6.09 20.12
C THR A 113 13.04 -6.51 18.68
N ALA A 114 12.04 -6.91 17.89
CA ALA A 114 12.24 -7.39 16.54
C ALA A 114 12.78 -6.29 15.61
N ARG A 115 13.91 -6.56 14.97
CA ARG A 115 14.64 -5.59 14.12
C ARG A 115 13.89 -5.18 12.86
N TRP A 116 12.94 -6.00 12.41
CA TRP A 116 12.09 -5.71 11.26
C TRP A 116 10.92 -4.78 11.62
N ARG A 117 10.56 -4.66 12.91
CA ARG A 117 9.41 -3.87 13.36
C ARG A 117 9.56 -2.41 12.95
N SER A 118 8.52 -1.86 12.35
CA SER A 118 8.44 -0.45 11.94
C SER A 118 7.00 -0.11 11.53
N ALA A 119 6.71 1.18 11.35
CA ALA A 119 5.46 1.64 10.73
C ALA A 119 5.25 0.97 9.35
N PRO A 120 3.99 0.89 8.86
CA PRO A 120 3.73 0.40 7.51
C PRO A 120 4.54 1.14 6.45
N LYS A 121 5.09 0.38 5.49
CA LYS A 121 5.89 0.92 4.39
C LYS A 121 5.31 0.47 3.05
N LEU A 122 5.41 1.33 2.04
CA LEU A 122 5.03 1.07 0.66
C LEU A 122 6.27 1.11 -0.23
N ALA A 123 6.43 0.10 -1.08
CA ALA A 123 7.24 0.18 -2.29
C ALA A 123 6.35 -0.11 -3.50
N LEU A 124 6.50 0.71 -4.55
CA LEU A 124 5.70 0.62 -5.76
C LEU A 124 6.56 0.99 -6.98
N SER A 125 6.37 0.26 -8.08
CA SER A 125 6.80 0.68 -9.41
C SER A 125 5.66 0.47 -10.41
N LEU A 126 5.40 1.46 -11.24
CA LEU A 126 4.50 1.37 -12.39
C LEU A 126 5.34 1.58 -13.65
N GLU A 127 5.47 0.52 -14.46
CA GLU A 127 6.18 0.52 -15.74
C GLU A 127 5.17 0.61 -16.88
N MET A 128 5.39 1.58 -17.78
CA MET A 128 4.51 1.83 -18.92
C MET A 128 5.33 1.86 -20.21
N LYS A 129 4.83 1.17 -21.23
CA LYS A 129 5.37 1.22 -22.61
C LYS A 129 4.35 1.86 -23.52
N PHE A 130 4.76 2.79 -24.37
CA PHE A 130 3.87 3.54 -25.26
C PHE A 130 4.05 3.14 -26.74
N PRO A 131 3.09 3.47 -27.62
CA PRO A 131 3.17 3.13 -29.04
C PRO A 131 4.34 3.73 -29.82
N ASN A 132 4.95 4.79 -29.30
CA ASN A 132 6.13 5.47 -29.84
C ASN A 132 7.46 4.88 -29.34
N ASP A 133 7.43 3.66 -28.79
CA ASP A 133 8.55 2.98 -28.11
C ASP A 133 9.07 3.72 -26.84
N GLU A 134 8.35 4.74 -26.37
CA GLU A 134 8.68 5.43 -25.12
C GLU A 134 8.39 4.54 -23.91
N PHE A 135 9.24 4.67 -22.89
CA PHE A 135 9.14 3.94 -21.64
C PHE A 135 9.11 4.93 -20.47
N ALA A 136 8.14 4.77 -19.58
CA ALA A 136 8.03 5.56 -18.36
C ALA A 136 7.97 4.63 -17.14
N VAL A 137 8.65 5.04 -16.06
CA VAL A 137 8.56 4.35 -14.77
C VAL A 137 8.24 5.35 -13.68
N ILE A 138 7.20 5.05 -12.91
CA ILE A 138 6.82 5.80 -11.72
C ILE A 138 7.17 4.95 -10.52
N TYR A 139 7.89 5.52 -9.56
CA TYR A 139 8.24 4.86 -8.31
C TYR A 139 7.48 5.45 -7.13
N SER A 140 7.39 4.70 -6.04
CA SER A 140 7.12 5.26 -4.72
C SER A 140 8.22 6.24 -4.31
N ASP A 141 7.83 7.48 -4.04
CA ASP A 141 8.69 8.59 -3.65
C ASP A 141 7.93 9.63 -2.80
N GLU A 142 8.57 10.73 -2.45
CA GLU A 142 8.04 11.77 -1.55
C GLU A 142 6.94 12.64 -2.19
N ASP A 143 6.66 12.43 -3.48
CA ASP A 143 5.54 13.09 -4.14
C ASP A 143 4.23 12.34 -3.90
N PHE A 144 4.27 11.12 -3.35
CA PHE A 144 3.08 10.52 -2.78
C PHE A 144 2.57 11.39 -1.63
N LYS A 145 1.26 11.58 -1.60
CA LYS A 145 0.53 12.24 -0.53
C LYS A 145 -0.03 11.20 0.43
N THR A 146 -0.13 11.55 1.71
CA THR A 146 -0.62 10.66 2.75
C THR A 146 -1.50 11.38 3.77
N ALA A 147 -2.51 10.66 4.25
CA ALA A 147 -3.44 11.07 5.29
C ALA A 147 -3.85 9.84 6.13
N PRO A 148 -4.26 10.01 7.40
CA PRO A 148 -4.89 8.94 8.16
C PRO A 148 -6.21 8.53 7.49
N SER A 149 -6.49 7.23 7.48
CA SER A 149 -7.79 6.69 7.06
C SER A 149 -8.79 6.67 8.24
N PRO A 150 -10.08 6.36 7.99
CA PRO A 150 -11.05 6.10 9.06
C PRO A 150 -10.74 4.87 9.92
N ILE A 151 -9.79 4.02 9.51
CA ILE A 151 -9.29 2.92 10.34
C ILE A 151 -8.27 3.50 11.34
N ILE A 152 -8.74 3.79 12.54
CA ILE A 152 -7.94 4.42 13.61
C ILE A 152 -7.04 3.41 14.34
N MET A 153 -7.34 2.12 14.21
CA MET A 153 -6.55 1.01 14.73
C MET A 153 -6.89 -0.26 13.95
N ASP A 154 -5.87 -1.01 13.55
CA ASP A 154 -6.02 -2.38 13.04
C ASP A 154 -4.92 -3.28 13.64
N ASP A 155 -5.30 -4.49 14.05
CA ASP A 155 -4.40 -5.55 14.50
C ASP A 155 -5.05 -6.91 14.20
N LEU A 156 -4.24 -7.88 13.75
CA LEU A 156 -4.72 -9.22 13.42
C LEU A 156 -5.39 -9.96 14.59
N ARG A 157 -5.11 -9.56 15.83
CA ARG A 157 -5.62 -10.19 17.05
C ARG A 157 -6.64 -9.32 17.77
N ALA A 158 -6.44 -8.00 17.75
CA ALA A 158 -7.31 -7.06 18.45
C ALA A 158 -8.44 -6.49 17.58
N GLY A 159 -8.49 -6.85 16.29
CA GLY A 159 -9.53 -6.42 15.36
C GLY A 159 -9.26 -5.03 14.79
N GLU A 160 -10.32 -4.39 14.31
CA GLU A 160 -10.28 -3.08 13.66
C GLU A 160 -11.24 -2.11 14.34
N PHE A 161 -10.78 -0.88 14.57
CA PHE A 161 -11.63 0.24 14.97
C PHE A 161 -11.74 1.20 13.79
N TYR A 162 -12.98 1.40 13.33
CA TYR A 162 -13.31 2.25 12.21
C TYR A 162 -14.21 3.41 12.67
N ASP A 163 -13.83 4.65 12.35
CA ASP A 163 -14.63 5.84 12.61
C ASP A 163 -15.09 6.45 11.27
N ALA A 164 -16.34 6.19 10.91
CA ALA A 164 -16.93 6.66 9.66
C ALA A 164 -16.98 8.19 9.53
N ARG A 165 -16.86 8.94 10.63
CA ARG A 165 -16.79 10.41 10.59
C ARG A 165 -15.49 10.92 9.95
N ASN A 166 -14.47 10.05 9.88
CA ASN A 166 -13.17 10.34 9.29
C ASN A 166 -13.06 9.87 7.83
N GLU A 167 -14.16 9.42 7.21
CA GLU A 167 -14.17 9.04 5.80
C GLU A 167 -13.83 10.24 4.89
N ILE A 168 -12.89 10.02 3.96
CA ILE A 168 -12.47 11.02 2.99
C ILE A 168 -13.02 10.63 1.62
N THR A 169 -14.24 11.05 1.30
CA THR A 169 -14.90 10.69 0.03
C THR A 169 -14.07 11.12 -1.18
N GLY A 170 -13.87 10.19 -2.12
CA GLY A 170 -13.19 10.45 -3.38
C GLY A 170 -11.66 10.59 -3.30
N TRP A 171 -11.04 10.29 -2.15
CA TRP A 171 -9.58 10.40 -1.96
C TRP A 171 -8.76 9.67 -3.04
N ASN A 172 -9.28 8.57 -3.60
CA ASN A 172 -8.65 7.74 -4.63
C ASN A 172 -9.17 8.01 -6.05
N LEU A 173 -9.98 9.05 -6.26
CA LEU A 173 -10.50 9.48 -7.56
C LEU A 173 -9.70 10.67 -8.10
N PRO A 174 -9.53 10.82 -9.43
CA PRO A 174 -9.00 12.04 -10.02
C PRO A 174 -9.83 13.28 -9.66
N GLY A 175 -9.18 14.45 -9.58
CA GLY A 175 -9.82 15.72 -9.24
C GLY A 175 -10.00 15.98 -7.73
N PHE A 176 -9.69 15.01 -6.86
CA PHE A 176 -9.68 15.25 -5.42
C PHE A 176 -8.54 16.22 -5.00
N ASP A 177 -8.88 17.16 -4.13
CA ASP A 177 -7.96 18.14 -3.54
C ASP A 177 -7.21 17.54 -2.34
N ASP A 178 -5.93 17.22 -2.56
CA ASP A 178 -5.01 16.67 -1.57
C ASP A 178 -4.03 17.73 -1.03
N THR A 179 -4.34 19.02 -1.15
CA THR A 179 -3.47 20.10 -0.65
C THR A 179 -3.23 20.03 0.86
N SER A 180 -4.21 19.55 1.62
CA SER A 180 -4.10 19.33 3.08
C SER A 180 -3.34 18.07 3.47
N TRP A 181 -3.01 17.19 2.51
CA TRP A 181 -2.32 15.93 2.78
C TRP A 181 -0.79 16.14 2.90
N SER A 182 -0.22 15.40 3.84
CA SER A 182 1.22 15.36 4.07
C SER A 182 1.95 14.67 2.92
N LYS A 183 3.24 14.99 2.73
CA LYS A 183 4.10 14.21 1.84
C LYS A 183 4.52 12.90 2.51
N ALA A 184 4.66 11.85 1.72
CA ALA A 184 5.25 10.60 2.19
C ALA A 184 6.73 10.78 2.55
N ILE A 185 7.20 9.97 3.50
CA ILE A 185 8.56 10.04 4.02
C ILE A 185 9.37 8.89 3.43
N LYS A 186 10.52 9.18 2.81
CA LYS A 186 11.48 8.11 2.43
C LYS A 186 11.95 7.34 3.65
N THR A 187 12.03 6.03 3.51
CA THR A 187 12.50 5.12 4.55
C THR A 187 13.39 4.03 3.96
N GLU A 188 14.20 3.42 4.82
CA GLU A 188 15.10 2.35 4.41
C GLU A 188 14.31 1.13 3.97
N ALA A 189 14.81 0.50 2.90
CA ALA A 189 14.34 -0.81 2.49
C ALA A 189 14.65 -1.84 3.59
N PRO A 190 13.75 -2.82 3.82
CA PRO A 190 14.07 -3.97 4.65
C PRO A 190 15.23 -4.79 4.07
N ARG A 191 15.75 -5.73 4.86
CA ARG A 191 16.95 -6.50 4.52
C ARG A 191 16.68 -7.76 3.70
N GLY A 192 15.43 -8.19 3.62
CA GLY A 192 15.03 -9.44 3.00
C GLY A 192 15.18 -9.47 1.49
N GLU A 193 15.15 -10.67 0.95
CA GLU A 193 15.12 -10.91 -0.50
C GLU A 193 13.75 -10.54 -1.06
N ILE A 194 13.75 -9.74 -2.13
CA ILE A 194 12.53 -9.34 -2.83
C ILE A 194 12.07 -10.49 -3.73
N THR A 195 10.89 -11.03 -3.47
CA THR A 195 10.34 -12.14 -4.26
C THR A 195 8.85 -11.99 -4.50
N ILE A 196 8.37 -12.49 -5.64
CA ILE A 196 6.96 -12.44 -5.99
C ILE A 196 6.20 -13.44 -5.12
N CYS A 197 5.02 -13.04 -4.62
CA CYS A 197 4.22 -13.99 -3.85
C CYS A 197 3.36 -14.89 -4.75
N HIS A 198 3.67 -16.19 -4.70
CA HIS A 198 2.94 -17.23 -5.42
C HIS A 198 1.77 -17.83 -4.62
N ALA A 199 1.53 -17.37 -3.39
CA ALA A 199 0.40 -17.85 -2.59
C ALA A 199 -0.94 -17.47 -3.25
N GLU A 200 -1.89 -18.40 -3.17
CA GLU A 200 -3.26 -18.19 -3.64
C GLU A 200 -3.91 -17.03 -2.88
N PRO A 201 -4.68 -16.16 -3.57
CA PRO A 201 -5.38 -15.05 -2.94
C PRO A 201 -6.30 -15.51 -1.81
N ILE A 202 -6.25 -14.80 -0.68
CA ILE A 202 -7.27 -14.95 0.36
C ILE A 202 -8.56 -14.29 -0.16
N VAL A 203 -9.60 -15.09 -0.32
CA VAL A 203 -10.90 -14.68 -0.84
C VAL A 203 -12.02 -15.19 0.07
N VAL A 204 -13.18 -14.54 0.01
CA VAL A 204 -14.40 -15.07 0.63
C VAL A 204 -14.87 -16.26 -0.21
N THR A 205 -14.89 -17.44 0.40
CA THR A 205 -15.30 -18.69 -0.28
C THR A 205 -16.77 -19.03 -0.06
N LYS A 206 -17.34 -18.55 1.05
CA LYS A 206 -18.73 -18.77 1.42
C LYS A 206 -19.17 -17.70 2.42
N GLU A 207 -20.38 -17.18 2.22
CA GLU A 207 -21.08 -16.40 3.23
C GLU A 207 -21.99 -17.34 4.03
N LEU A 208 -21.96 -17.19 5.35
CA LEU A 208 -22.83 -17.93 6.26
C LEU A 208 -23.90 -16.97 6.74
N GLU A 209 -25.14 -17.22 6.38
CA GLU A 209 -26.28 -16.51 6.95
C GLU A 209 -26.45 -16.94 8.41
N ALA A 210 -26.79 -15.97 9.26
CA ALA A 210 -27.01 -16.16 10.69
C ALA A 210 -28.39 -16.77 10.99
#